data_AF-A0A8D8WYT5-F1
#
_entry.id   AF-A0A8D8WYT5-F1
#
_cell.length_a   1.000
_cell.length_b   1.000
_cell.length_c   1.000
_cell.angle_alpha   90.00
_cell.angle_beta   90.00
_cell.angle_gamma   90.00
#
_symmetry.space_group_name_H-M   'P 1'
#
loop_
_entity.id
_entity.type
_entity.pdbx_description
1 polymer ?
#
loop_
_entity_poly.entity_id
_entity_poly.type
_entity_poly.pdbx_seq_one_letter_code
_entity_poly.pdbx_strand_id
1 'polypeptide(L)'
;MFRLAIISFCWMNCSFIWYGVTQQATLIQGDMYINFIISSLMQFPAYLLAVIVSGFGRKKPLSLAFVSGAVTSLASYLIPSESLILRISLVMISKLIISCAFLFTMVLSAEMFPTELRHSMVAAANMFGMIAQSFAPQMPLLV
;
A
#
# COMPACT_ATOMS: atom_id res chain seq x y z
N MET A 1 21.53 -11.70 -8.30
CA MET A 1 21.33 -11.56 -6.84
C MET A 1 20.81 -10.16 -6.46
N PHE A 2 21.48 -9.06 -6.85
CA PHE A 2 21.02 -7.70 -6.52
C PHE A 2 19.56 -7.37 -6.88
N ARG A 3 19.06 -7.85 -8.04
CA ARG A 3 17.66 -7.61 -8.46
C ARG A 3 16.62 -8.22 -7.52
N LEU A 4 16.90 -9.41 -6.97
CA LEU A 4 16.06 -10.09 -5.98
C LEU A 4 15.97 -9.27 -4.69
N ALA A 5 17.11 -8.81 -4.18
CA ALA A 5 17.17 -8.01 -2.95
C ALA A 5 16.35 -6.71 -3.08
N ILE A 6 16.44 -6.02 -4.22
CA ILE A 6 15.67 -4.79 -4.47
C ILE A 6 14.15 -5.07 -4.47
N ILE A 7 13.72 -6.17 -5.09
CA ILE A 7 12.30 -6.52 -5.15
C ILE A 7 11.79 -6.97 -3.78
N SER A 8 12.55 -7.78 -3.05
CA SER A 8 12.20 -8.16 -1.67
C SER A 8 12.08 -6.94 -0.75
N PHE A 9 12.99 -5.96 -0.89
CA PHE A 9 12.90 -4.70 -0.16
C PHE A 9 11.66 -3.89 -0.56
N CYS A 10 11.37 -3.77 -1.85
CA CYS A 10 10.17 -3.08 -2.34
C CYS A 10 8.89 -3.76 -1.82
N TRP A 11 8.86 -5.09 -1.81
CA TRP A 11 7.75 -5.88 -1.29
C TRP A 11 7.54 -5.66 0.19
N MET A 12 8.62 -5.71 0.97
CA MET A 12 8.61 -5.45 2.41
C MET A 12 8.06 -4.05 2.73
N ASN A 13 8.55 -3.01 2.06
CA ASN A 13 8.06 -1.63 2.26
C ASN A 13 6.59 -1.49 1.85
N CYS A 14 6.21 -2.04 0.69
CA CYS A 14 4.83 -1.93 0.21
C CYS A 14 3.84 -2.66 1.11
N SER A 15 4.19 -3.86 1.60
CA SER A 15 3.40 -4.59 2.59
C SER A 15 3.28 -3.77 3.87
N PHE A 16 4.39 -3.30 4.45
CA PHE A 16 4.35 -2.52 5.69
C PHE A 16 3.38 -1.33 5.60
N ILE A 17 3.50 -0.52 4.54
CA ILE A 17 2.67 0.67 4.33
C ILE A 17 1.19 0.31 4.10
N TRP A 18 0.91 -0.72 3.29
CA TRP A 18 -0.47 -1.13 2.98
C TRP A 18 -1.22 -1.63 4.22
N TYR A 19 -0.55 -2.43 5.06
CA TYR A 19 -1.13 -2.92 6.30
C TYR A 19 -1.25 -1.78 7.34
N GLY A 20 -0.25 -0.90 7.46
CA GLY A 20 -0.30 0.25 8.35
C GLY A 20 -1.47 1.19 8.04
N VAL A 21 -1.67 1.56 6.77
CA VAL A 21 -2.81 2.41 6.36
C VAL A 21 -4.14 1.70 6.48
N THR A 22 -4.20 0.38 6.29
CA THR A 22 -5.43 -0.38 6.53
C THR A 22 -5.81 -0.39 8.01
N GLN A 23 -4.83 -0.55 8.92
CA GLN A 23 -5.06 -0.43 10.36
C GLN A 23 -5.52 0.97 10.76
N GLN A 24 -4.88 2.01 10.20
CA GLN A 24 -5.31 3.39 10.40
C GLN A 24 -6.74 3.61 9.92
N ALA A 25 -7.12 3.08 8.75
CA ALA A 25 -8.47 3.22 8.20
C ALA A 25 -9.54 2.52 9.05
N THR A 26 -9.22 1.40 9.69
CA THR A 26 -10.15 0.67 10.59
C THR A 26 -10.29 1.31 11.96
N LEU A 27 -9.26 2.01 12.45
CA LEU A 27 -9.21 2.62 13.78
C LEU A 27 -9.65 4.09 13.81
N ILE A 28 -10.04 4.67 12.66
CA ILE A 28 -10.67 6.00 12.63
C ILE A 28 -11.97 5.97 13.44
N GLN A 29 -12.21 7.06 14.20
CA GLN A 29 -13.44 7.27 14.97
C GLN A 29 -14.70 6.98 14.14
N GLY A 30 -15.58 6.14 14.68
CA GLY A 30 -16.81 5.69 14.03
C GLY A 30 -17.06 4.20 14.26
N ASP A 31 -18.00 3.64 13.50
CA ASP A 31 -18.27 2.21 13.52
C ASP A 31 -17.23 1.47 12.67
N MET A 32 -16.47 0.57 13.31
CA MET A 32 -15.40 -0.20 12.68
C MET A 32 -15.87 -1.01 11.47
N TYR A 33 -17.12 -1.48 11.49
CA TYR A 33 -17.68 -2.28 10.41
C TYR A 33 -17.94 -1.44 9.16
N ILE A 34 -18.49 -0.23 9.35
CA ILE A 34 -18.76 0.70 8.26
C ILE A 34 -17.44 1.17 7.62
N ASN A 35 -16.45 1.51 8.46
CA ASN A 35 -15.14 1.91 7.99
C ASN A 35 -14.46 0.80 7.19
N PHE A 36 -14.55 -0.46 7.62
CA PHE A 36 -14.01 -1.60 6.89
C PHE A 36 -14.70 -1.83 5.54
N ILE A 37 -16.03 -1.69 5.46
CA ILE A 37 -16.81 -1.82 4.22
C ILE A 37 -16.38 -0.73 3.23
N ILE A 38 -16.31 0.52 3.65
CA ILE A 38 -15.87 1.65 2.80
C ILE A 38 -14.43 1.44 2.35
N SER A 39 -13.55 1.00 3.25
CA SER A 39 -12.16 0.67 2.95
C SER A 39 -12.02 -0.44 1.90
N SER A 40 -12.90 -1.43 1.95
CA SER A 40 -12.93 -2.55 1.00
C SER A 40 -13.50 -2.11 -0.35
N LEU A 41 -14.55 -1.29 -0.35
CA LEU A 41 -15.13 -0.73 -1.57
C LEU A 41 -14.14 0.17 -2.32
N MET A 42 -13.31 0.92 -1.60
CA MET A 42 -12.23 1.75 -2.16
C MET A 42 -11.16 0.93 -2.91
N GLN A 43 -11.02 -0.37 -2.69
CA GLN A 43 -10.02 -1.15 -3.43
C GLN A 43 -10.37 -1.29 -4.91
N PHE A 44 -11.66 -1.41 -5.26
CA PHE A 44 -12.12 -1.52 -6.65
C PHE A 44 -11.70 -0.33 -7.54
N PRO A 45 -11.94 0.93 -7.16
CA PRO A 45 -11.48 2.08 -7.97
C PRO A 45 -9.95 2.18 -7.99
N ALA A 46 -9.24 1.74 -6.95
CA ALA A 46 -7.78 1.70 -6.97
C ALA A 46 -7.24 0.76 -8.06
N TYR A 47 -7.88 -0.41 -8.27
CA TYR A 47 -7.52 -1.32 -9.36
C TYR A 47 -7.73 -0.68 -10.73
N LEU A 48 -8.86 0.01 -10.94
CA LEU A 48 -9.14 0.71 -12.20
C LEU A 48 -8.11 1.81 -12.48
N LEU A 49 -7.77 2.62 -11.47
CA LEU A 49 -6.75 3.65 -11.56
C LEU A 49 -5.37 3.05 -11.88
N ALA A 50 -5.02 1.92 -11.26
CA ALA A 50 -3.76 1.24 -11.54
C ALA A 50 -3.65 0.78 -12.99
N VAL A 51 -4.73 0.26 -13.58
CA VAL A 51 -4.76 -0.13 -15.00
C VAL A 51 -4.56 1.08 -15.90
N ILE A 52 -5.25 2.19 -15.64
CA ILE A 52 -5.13 3.42 -16.44
C ILE A 52 -3.70 3.96 -16.38
N VAL A 53 -3.12 4.03 -15.18
CA VAL A 53 -1.76 4.56 -14.96
C VAL A 53 -0.69 3.61 -15.52
N SER A 54 -0.94 2.30 -15.57
CA SER A 54 -0.03 1.33 -16.19
C SER A 54 0.21 1.58 -17.69
N GLY A 55 -0.74 2.24 -18.38
CA GLY A 55 -0.61 2.63 -19.78
C GLY A 55 0.42 3.74 -20.04
N PHE A 56 0.78 4.55 -19.02
CA PHE A 56 1.69 5.70 -19.14
C PHE A 56 3.16 5.37 -18.83
N GLY A 57 3.48 4.11 -18.54
CA GLY A 57 4.83 3.60 -18.24
C GLY A 57 4.92 2.96 -16.86
N ARG A 58 5.86 2.02 -16.64
CA ARG A 58 5.80 1.10 -15.47
C ARG A 58 6.63 1.49 -14.24
N LYS A 59 7.79 2.14 -14.43
CA LYS A 59 8.73 2.46 -13.33
C LYS A 59 8.48 3.82 -12.66
N LYS A 60 8.15 4.84 -13.45
CA LYS A 60 7.86 6.20 -12.96
C LYS A 60 6.62 6.26 -12.04
N PRO A 61 5.48 5.60 -12.34
CA PRO A 61 4.32 5.70 -11.46
C PRO A 61 4.52 4.97 -10.14
N LEU A 62 5.37 3.93 -10.07
CA LEU A 62 5.67 3.25 -8.82
C LEU A 62 6.33 4.22 -7.82
N SER A 63 7.37 4.94 -8.25
CA SER A 63 8.04 5.93 -7.41
C SER A 63 7.12 7.08 -7.03
N LEU A 64 6.31 7.58 -7.98
CA LEU A 64 5.35 8.64 -7.71
C LEU A 64 4.27 8.19 -6.72
N ALA A 65 3.78 6.95 -6.82
CA ALA A 65 2.79 6.39 -5.91
C ALA A 65 3.33 6.19 -4.49
N PHE A 66 4.59 5.77 -4.33
CA PHE A 66 5.21 5.71 -3.00
C PHE A 66 5.37 7.10 -2.37
N VAL A 67 5.84 8.08 -3.14
CA VAL A 67 6.02 9.44 -2.64
C VAL A 67 4.67 10.09 -2.30
N SER A 68 3.69 10.02 -3.20
CA SER A 68 2.36 10.59 -2.95
C SER A 68 1.61 9.87 -1.84
N GLY A 69 1.78 8.55 -1.72
CA GLY A 69 1.24 7.75 -0.62
C GLY A 69 1.83 8.15 0.73
N ALA A 70 3.15 8.32 0.81
CA ALA A 70 3.83 8.79 2.02
C ALA A 70 3.39 10.21 2.42
N VAL A 71 3.31 11.13 1.46
CA VAL A 71 2.87 12.52 1.70
C VAL A 71 1.43 12.56 2.21
N THR A 72 0.52 11.79 1.59
CA THR A 72 -0.90 11.80 1.98
C THR A 72 -1.11 11.12 3.34
N SER A 73 -0.34 10.06 3.65
CA SER A 73 -0.39 9.39 4.95
C SER A 73 0.16 10.28 6.07
N LEU A 74 1.27 10.99 5.83
CA LEU A 74 1.80 11.99 6.76
C LEU A 74 0.82 13.14 6.98
N ALA A 75 0.24 13.67 5.90
CA ALA A 75 -0.77 14.74 5.98
C ALA A 75 -1.98 14.32 6.84
N SER A 76 -2.39 13.05 6.74
CA SER A 76 -3.47 12.49 7.57
C SER A 76 -3.14 12.44 9.07
N TYR A 77 -1.86 12.46 9.44
CA TYR A 77 -1.39 12.48 10.83
C TYR A 77 -1.24 13.91 11.37
N LEU A 78 -0.78 14.85 10.52
CA LEU A 78 -0.55 16.25 10.91
C LEU A 78 -1.84 17.05 11.15
N ILE A 79 -3.00 16.59 10.64
CA ILE A 79 -4.28 17.30 10.76
C ILE A 79 -4.93 17.01 12.12
N PRO A 80 -5.12 18.02 12.99
CA PRO A 80 -5.84 17.86 14.26
C PRO A 80 -7.32 17.53 14.06
N SER A 81 -7.94 16.90 15.07
CA SER A 81 -9.29 16.31 15.10
C SER A 81 -10.49 17.23 14.79
N GLU A 82 -10.26 18.46 14.35
CA GLU A 82 -11.29 19.48 14.07
C GLU A 82 -12.20 19.10 12.88
N SER A 83 -11.77 18.19 12.00
CA SER A 83 -12.54 17.78 10.81
C SER A 83 -12.43 16.28 10.51
N LEU A 84 -13.30 15.49 11.15
CA LEU A 84 -13.38 14.03 10.97
C LEU A 84 -13.57 13.63 9.49
N ILE A 85 -14.34 14.40 8.72
CA ILE A 85 -14.60 14.17 7.29
C ILE A 85 -13.31 14.33 6.46
N LEU A 86 -12.49 15.35 6.75
CA LEU A 86 -11.22 15.58 6.03
C LEU A 86 -10.19 14.49 6.37
N ARG A 87 -10.18 14.02 7.63
CA ARG A 87 -9.31 12.92 8.04
C ARG A 87 -9.69 11.60 7.36
N ILE A 88 -10.99 11.28 7.29
CA ILE A 88 -11.48 10.09 6.56
C ILE A 88 -11.10 10.17 5.08
N SER A 89 -11.36 11.30 4.41
CA SER A 89 -11.10 11.42 2.98
C SER A 89 -9.61 11.26 2.65
N LEU A 90 -8.71 11.85 3.44
CA LEU A 90 -7.27 11.73 3.25
C LEU A 90 -6.74 10.31 3.49
N VAL A 91 -7.25 9.61 4.50
CA VAL A 91 -6.87 8.20 4.74
C VAL A 91 -7.38 7.31 3.60
N MET A 92 -8.59 7.57 3.09
CA MET A 92 -9.12 6.84 1.94
C MET A 92 -8.29 7.10 0.67
N ILE A 93 -7.91 8.36 0.40
CA ILE A 93 -7.02 8.71 -0.72
C ILE A 93 -5.66 8.01 -0.57
N SER A 94 -5.09 8.02 0.63
CA SER A 94 -3.83 7.31 0.92
C SER A 94 -3.97 5.82 0.60
N LYS A 95 -5.07 5.19 1.03
CA LYS A 95 -5.35 3.78 0.78
C LYS A 95 -5.48 3.47 -0.72
N LEU A 96 -6.10 4.35 -1.50
CA LEU A 96 -6.18 4.21 -2.96
C LEU A 96 -4.79 4.20 -3.61
N ILE A 97 -3.95 5.18 -3.27
CA ILE A 97 -2.61 5.33 -3.82
C ILE A 97 -1.73 4.12 -3.47
N ILE A 98 -1.78 3.65 -2.22
CA ILE A 98 -0.95 2.54 -1.76
C ILE A 98 -1.40 1.21 -2.37
N SER A 99 -2.72 1.02 -2.55
CA SER A 99 -3.24 -0.17 -3.26
C SER A 99 -2.74 -0.18 -4.72
N CYS A 100 -2.71 0.97 -5.39
CA CYS A 100 -2.11 1.12 -6.71
C CYS A 100 -0.61 0.80 -6.72
N ALA A 101 0.15 1.26 -5.71
CA ALA A 101 1.58 0.94 -5.57
C ALA A 101 1.83 -0.57 -5.37
N PHE A 102 0.92 -1.25 -4.66
CA PHE A 102 1.00 -2.70 -4.46
C PHE A 102 0.84 -3.47 -5.78
N LEU A 103 -0.12 -3.06 -6.63
CA LEU A 103 -0.28 -3.61 -7.98
C LEU A 103 0.95 -3.38 -8.85
N PHE A 104 1.53 -2.19 -8.84
CA PHE A 104 2.75 -1.93 -9.60
C PHE A 104 3.93 -2.76 -9.11
N THR A 105 4.04 -2.99 -7.79
CA THR A 105 5.07 -3.86 -7.23
C THR A 105 4.87 -5.32 -7.67
N MET A 106 3.62 -5.81 -7.68
CA MET A 106 3.25 -7.11 -8.27
C MET A 106 3.68 -7.22 -9.75
N VAL A 107 3.35 -6.22 -10.57
CA VAL A 107 3.70 -6.22 -12.01
C VAL A 107 5.22 -6.10 -12.23
N LEU A 108 5.92 -5.29 -11.43
CA LEU A 108 7.37 -5.18 -11.52
C LEU A 108 8.08 -6.47 -11.11
N SER A 109 7.56 -7.15 -10.08
CA SER A 109 8.08 -8.47 -9.67
C SER A 109 7.94 -9.48 -10.80
N ALA A 110 6.80 -9.45 -11.50
CA ALA A 110 6.49 -10.31 -12.62
C ALA A 110 7.41 -10.15 -13.83
N GLU A 111 7.86 -8.92 -14.10
CA GLU A 111 8.74 -8.59 -15.23
C GLU A 111 10.21 -8.90 -14.97
N MET A 112 10.61 -8.86 -13.70
CA MET A 112 12.00 -9.02 -13.30
C MET A 112 12.37 -10.47 -13.01
N PHE A 113 11.39 -11.35 -12.81
CA PHE A 113 11.61 -12.77 -12.54
C PHE A 113 11.51 -13.62 -13.82
N PRO A 114 12.45 -14.56 -14.06
CA PRO A 114 12.37 -15.51 -15.17
C PRO A 114 11.18 -16.47 -14.98
N THR A 115 10.55 -16.89 -16.09
CA THR A 115 9.29 -17.68 -16.11
C THR A 115 9.35 -18.95 -15.27
N GLU A 116 10.48 -19.67 -15.31
CA GLU A 116 10.64 -20.96 -14.61
C GLU A 116 10.71 -20.84 -13.08
N LEU A 117 11.12 -19.68 -12.55
CA LEU A 117 11.36 -19.49 -11.11
C LEU A 117 10.44 -18.42 -10.49
N ARG A 118 9.54 -17.83 -11.28
CA ARG A 118 8.71 -16.70 -10.86
C ARG A 118 7.88 -16.99 -9.62
N HIS A 119 7.24 -18.16 -9.54
CA HIS A 119 6.46 -18.55 -8.36
C HIS A 119 7.31 -18.62 -7.09
N SER A 120 8.50 -19.23 -7.17
CA SER A 120 9.41 -19.38 -6.02
C SER A 120 10.00 -18.04 -5.58
N MET A 121 10.38 -17.18 -6.53
CA MET A 121 10.96 -15.86 -6.23
C MET A 121 9.92 -14.89 -5.66
N VAL A 122 8.68 -14.92 -6.14
CA VAL A 122 7.57 -14.16 -5.55
C VAL A 122 7.28 -14.67 -4.14
N ALA A 123 7.28 -15.98 -3.91
CA ALA A 123 7.09 -16.54 -2.57
C ALA A 123 8.19 -16.07 -1.61
N ALA A 124 9.46 -16.09 -2.03
CA ALA A 124 10.58 -15.59 -1.24
C ALA A 124 10.46 -14.09 -0.92
N ALA A 125 10.06 -13.26 -1.89
CA ALA A 125 9.80 -11.84 -1.65
C ALA A 125 8.62 -11.63 -0.68
N ASN A 126 7.58 -12.47 -0.80
CA ASN A 126 6.42 -12.40 0.07
C ASN A 126 6.73 -12.79 1.52
N MET A 127 7.69 -13.70 1.77
CA MET A 127 8.15 -14.00 3.13
C MET A 127 8.70 -12.75 3.83
N PHE A 128 9.50 -11.93 3.14
CA PHE A 128 9.95 -10.64 3.67
C PHE A 128 8.79 -9.66 3.87
N GLY A 129 7.80 -9.70 2.96
CA GLY A 129 6.54 -8.99 3.13
C GLY A 129 5.84 -9.35 4.43
N MET A 130 5.71 -10.65 4.75
CA MET A 130 5.02 -11.13 5.94
C MET A 130 5.70 -10.67 7.24
N ILE A 131 7.04 -10.60 7.26
CA ILE A 131 7.78 -10.02 8.39
C ILE A 131 7.32 -8.58 8.63
N ALA A 132 7.24 -7.77 7.57
CA ALA A 132 6.74 -6.39 7.65
C ALA A 132 5.29 -6.32 8.17
N GLN A 133 4.43 -7.26 7.76
CA GLN A 133 3.04 -7.33 8.20
C GLN A 133 2.90 -7.63 9.69
N SER A 134 3.76 -8.49 10.24
CA SER A 134 3.78 -8.80 11.67
C SER A 134 4.11 -7.57 12.53
N PHE A 135 4.87 -6.61 12.01
CA PHE A 135 5.18 -5.35 12.71
C PHE A 135 4.09 -4.28 12.54
N ALA A 136 3.31 -4.31 11.46
CA ALA A 136 2.25 -3.33 11.19
C ALA A 136 1.24 -3.10 12.34
N PRO A 137 0.74 -4.12 13.08
CA PRO A 137 -0.22 -3.91 14.18
C PRO A 137 0.38 -3.22 15.42
N GLN A 138 1.71 -3.01 15.49
CA GLN A 138 2.31 -2.21 16.56
C GLN A 138 2.21 -0.70 16.30
N MET A 139 1.91 -0.28 15.07
CA MET A 139 1.86 1.12 14.67
C MET A 139 0.77 1.96 15.37
N PRO A 140 -0.44 1.43 15.66
CA PRO A 140 -1.46 2.16 16.42
C PRO A 140 -1.14 2.33 17.90
N LEU A 141 -0.24 1.52 18.47
CA LEU A 141 0.20 1.61 19.87
C LEU A 141 1.25 2.70 20.09
N LEU A 142 1.88 3.18 19.01
CA LEU A 142 2.90 4.23 19.05
C LEU A 142 2.31 5.65 18.89
N VAL A 143 0.98 5.77 18.77
CA VAL A 143 0.22 7.01 18.60
C VAL A 143 -0.76 7.16 19.75
#